data_AF-A0A151LPG4-F1
#
_entry.id   AF-A0A151LPG4-F1
#
_cell.length_a   1.000
_cell.length_b   1.000
_cell.length_c   1.000
_cell.angle_alpha   90.00
_cell.angle_beta   90.00
_cell.angle_gamma   90.00
#
_symmetry.space_group_name_H-M   'P 1'
#
loop_
_entity.id
_entity.type
_entity.pdbx_description
1 polymer ?
#
loop_
_entity_poly.entity_id
_entity_poly.type
_entity_poly.pdbx_seq_one_letter_code
_entity_poly.pdbx_strand_id
1 'polypeptide(L)'
;MDDFYIRDYNALKKTKERIMNINMLFILYLFIMTVYCSQIVDYEKIQKIVNEADGCSSDDVDYMNNYINKLYWIWTDNFFRYLRIKTYIYENEEIYESINNNIIINNSFNNIFDLFNDNFIQYKQRDEYTRRALLILSNEQSLKKFIRKHVPKRKIKFFQKLSTEKLLKLLSDEKKNLINSYEKYKMFDEFRDVANSKYYYQKELLDSKSEIKTEDNIYPDKKNNPKDNNNNNNNNNINNNYLVKNVLTLDINNIPVTKELYFDYYDNNKWNKYFYSDEDEDKLIT
;
A
#
# COMPACT_ATOMS: atom_id res chain seq x y z
N MET A 1 -38.62 -3.64 -51.11
CA MET A 1 -37.42 -2.78 -51.06
C MET A 1 -37.00 -2.46 -49.62
N ASP A 2 -37.91 -2.51 -48.64
CA ASP A 2 -37.64 -2.10 -47.25
C ASP A 2 -36.75 -3.08 -46.44
N ASP A 3 -36.80 -4.38 -46.71
CA ASP A 3 -36.01 -5.39 -45.97
C ASP A 3 -34.50 -5.28 -46.18
N PHE A 4 -34.06 -4.75 -47.33
CA PHE A 4 -32.64 -4.58 -47.64
C PHE A 4 -32.02 -3.43 -46.84
N TYR A 5 -32.72 -2.30 -46.75
CA TYR A 5 -32.29 -1.13 -45.97
C TYR A 5 -32.26 -1.40 -44.46
N ILE A 6 -33.19 -2.22 -43.95
CA ILE A 6 -33.22 -2.61 -42.53
C ILE A 6 -32.05 -3.55 -42.20
N ARG A 7 -31.66 -4.45 -43.11
CA ARG A 7 -30.49 -5.33 -42.93
C ARG A 7 -29.18 -4.54 -42.89
N ASP A 8 -28.98 -3.63 -43.83
CA ASP A 8 -27.77 -2.82 -43.91
C ASP A 8 -27.63 -1.88 -42.71
N TYR A 9 -28.73 -1.27 -42.25
CA TYR A 9 -28.73 -0.44 -41.05
C TYR A 9 -28.35 -1.22 -39.79
N ASN A 10 -28.89 -2.43 -39.60
CA ASN A 10 -28.57 -3.29 -38.46
C ASN A 10 -27.11 -3.80 -38.51
N ALA A 11 -26.58 -4.07 -39.71
CA ALA A 11 -25.18 -4.46 -39.90
C ALA A 11 -24.21 -3.32 -39.56
N LEU A 12 -24.54 -2.08 -39.96
CA LEU A 12 -23.77 -0.86 -39.67
C LEU A 12 -23.79 -0.49 -38.17
N LYS A 13 -24.94 -0.67 -37.51
CA LYS A 13 -25.07 -0.49 -36.07
C LYS A 13 -24.22 -1.50 -35.30
N LYS A 14 -24.27 -2.78 -35.69
CA LYS A 14 -23.49 -3.87 -35.07
C LYS A 14 -21.98 -3.70 -35.25
N THR A 15 -21.53 -3.12 -36.37
CA THR A 15 -20.11 -2.79 -36.59
C THR A 15 -19.67 -1.59 -35.75
N LYS A 16 -20.48 -0.53 -35.65
CA LYS A 16 -20.21 0.60 -34.73
C LYS A 16 -20.13 0.15 -33.26
N GLU A 17 -21.06 -0.69 -32.81
CA GLU A 17 -21.04 -1.25 -31.45
C GLU A 17 -19.80 -2.11 -31.20
N ARG A 18 -19.37 -2.93 -32.18
CA ARG A 18 -18.11 -3.69 -32.10
C ARG A 18 -16.88 -2.79 -32.00
N ILE A 19 -16.79 -1.75 -32.84
CA ILE A 19 -15.66 -0.80 -32.81
C ILE A 19 -15.62 -0.04 -31.48
N MET A 20 -16.78 0.38 -30.96
CA MET A 20 -16.87 1.07 -29.68
C MET A 20 -16.45 0.18 -28.50
N ASN A 21 -16.84 -1.12 -28.52
CA ASN A 21 -16.40 -2.10 -27.53
C ASN A 21 -14.89 -2.37 -27.60
N ILE A 22 -14.31 -2.45 -28.80
CA ILE A 22 -12.86 -2.62 -28.98
C ILE A 22 -12.11 -1.40 -28.45
N ASN A 23 -12.58 -0.19 -28.75
CA ASN A 23 -11.97 1.05 -28.24
C ASN A 23 -12.05 1.14 -26.70
N MET A 24 -13.18 0.76 -26.10
CA MET A 24 -13.31 0.68 -24.63
C MET A 24 -12.34 -0.33 -24.01
N LEU A 25 -12.18 -1.51 -24.62
CA LEU A 25 -11.20 -2.51 -24.16
C LEU A 25 -9.76 -1.99 -24.30
N PHE A 26 -9.46 -1.26 -25.37
CA PHE A 26 -8.14 -0.68 -25.60
C PHE A 26 -7.81 0.43 -24.61
N ILE A 27 -8.78 1.30 -24.30
CA ILE A 27 -8.65 2.34 -23.26
C ILE A 27 -8.45 1.70 -21.89
N LEU A 28 -9.22 0.65 -21.57
CA LEU A 28 -9.07 -0.09 -20.32
C LEU A 28 -7.69 -0.74 -20.21
N TYR A 29 -7.21 -1.34 -21.30
CA TYR A 29 -5.88 -1.94 -21.39
C TYR A 29 -4.78 -0.89 -21.19
N LEU A 30 -4.85 0.24 -21.88
CA LEU A 30 -3.90 1.35 -21.70
C LEU A 30 -3.91 1.87 -20.26
N PHE A 31 -5.09 2.00 -19.65
CA PHE A 31 -5.21 2.41 -18.26
C PHE A 31 -4.53 1.42 -17.30
N ILE A 32 -4.78 0.11 -17.47
CA ILE A 32 -4.12 -0.95 -16.69
C ILE A 32 -2.60 -0.88 -16.87
N MET A 33 -2.12 -0.70 -18.10
CA MET A 33 -0.69 -0.58 -18.39
C MET A 33 -0.06 0.66 -17.73
N THR A 34 -0.74 1.82 -17.73
CA THR A 34 -0.23 3.02 -17.04
C THR A 34 -0.11 2.84 -15.53
N VAL A 35 -1.10 2.20 -14.90
CA VAL A 35 -1.07 1.90 -13.46
C VAL A 35 0.07 0.92 -13.14
N TYR A 36 0.24 -0.10 -13.95
CA TYR A 36 1.29 -1.10 -13.78
C TYR A 36 2.70 -0.49 -13.96
N CYS A 37 2.89 0.33 -15.01
CA CYS A 37 4.13 1.08 -15.21
C CYS A 37 4.44 2.02 -14.04
N SER A 38 3.45 2.71 -13.47
CA SER A 38 3.67 3.57 -12.30
C SER A 38 4.17 2.81 -11.08
N GLN A 39 3.65 1.59 -10.82
CA GLN A 39 4.10 0.79 -9.69
C GLN A 39 5.53 0.26 -9.89
N ILE A 40 5.86 -0.15 -11.12
CA ILE A 40 7.22 -0.59 -11.47
C ILE A 40 8.21 0.56 -11.27
N VAL A 41 7.89 1.77 -11.74
CA VAL A 41 8.73 2.95 -11.56
C VAL A 41 8.93 3.28 -10.07
N ASP A 42 7.88 3.18 -9.26
CA ASP A 42 8.01 3.36 -7.81
C ASP A 42 8.99 2.34 -7.21
N TYR A 43 8.87 1.05 -7.56
CA TYR A 43 9.75 0.01 -7.04
C TYR A 43 11.19 0.13 -7.52
N GLU A 44 11.42 0.45 -8.80
CA GLU A 44 12.76 0.65 -9.33
C GLU A 44 13.47 1.82 -8.64
N LYS A 45 12.74 2.92 -8.39
CA LYS A 45 13.31 4.06 -7.67
C LYS A 45 13.70 3.68 -6.24
N ILE A 46 12.81 3.00 -5.51
CA ILE A 46 13.07 2.57 -4.14
C ILE A 46 14.21 1.55 -4.10
N GLN A 47 14.26 0.64 -5.08
CA GLN A 47 15.31 -0.35 -5.21
C GLN A 47 16.68 0.32 -5.36
N LYS A 48 16.79 1.38 -6.16
CA LYS A 48 18.04 2.16 -6.28
C LYS A 48 18.42 2.80 -4.95
N ILE A 49 17.49 3.51 -4.30
CA ILE A 49 17.72 4.17 -2.99
C ILE A 49 18.21 3.17 -1.94
N VAL A 50 17.65 1.97 -1.92
CA VAL A 50 17.93 0.95 -0.89
C VAL A 50 19.18 0.15 -1.22
N ASN A 51 19.37 -0.27 -2.47
CA ASN A 51 20.44 -1.19 -2.86
C ASN A 51 21.76 -0.51 -3.17
N GLU A 52 21.77 0.75 -3.64
CA GLU A 52 23.01 1.44 -4.01
C GLU A 52 23.74 1.90 -2.75
N ALA A 53 25.08 1.76 -2.73
CA ALA A 53 25.90 2.14 -1.56
C ALA A 53 26.07 3.67 -1.42
N ASP A 54 25.62 4.42 -2.43
CA ASP A 54 25.74 5.87 -2.50
C ASP A 54 24.85 6.56 -1.45
N GLY A 55 25.17 7.81 -1.15
CA GLY A 55 24.41 8.62 -0.22
C GLY A 55 22.98 8.88 -0.72
N CYS A 56 22.05 9.03 0.22
CA CYS A 56 20.64 9.28 -0.06
C CYS A 56 20.38 10.80 -0.03
N SER A 57 19.66 11.37 -1.01
CA SER A 57 19.30 12.79 -0.98
C SER A 57 18.10 13.09 -0.05
N SER A 58 17.85 14.36 0.26
CA SER A 58 16.64 14.77 0.98
C SER A 58 15.37 14.38 0.20
N ASP A 59 15.40 14.52 -1.12
CA ASP A 59 14.27 14.22 -2.00
C ASP A 59 13.95 12.71 -2.01
N ASP A 60 14.96 11.86 -1.86
CA ASP A 60 14.80 10.41 -1.77
C ASP A 60 14.17 10.00 -0.43
N VAL A 61 14.59 10.64 0.67
CA VAL A 61 13.96 10.47 1.99
C VAL A 61 12.49 10.90 1.95
N ASP A 62 12.20 12.07 1.39
CA ASP A 62 10.83 12.58 1.26
C ASP A 62 9.97 11.67 0.37
N TYR A 63 10.56 11.15 -0.71
CA TYR A 63 9.90 10.17 -1.57
C TYR A 63 9.55 8.89 -0.80
N MET A 64 10.49 8.32 -0.04
CA MET A 64 10.25 7.15 0.81
C MET A 64 9.16 7.40 1.85
N ASN A 65 9.20 8.54 2.55
CA ASN A 65 8.19 8.95 3.52
C ASN A 65 6.80 9.00 2.89
N ASN A 66 6.68 9.62 1.72
CA ASN A 66 5.42 9.71 0.99
C ASN A 66 4.91 8.34 0.55
N TYR A 67 5.79 7.46 0.08
CA TYR A 67 5.43 6.11 -0.34
C TYR A 67 4.96 5.25 0.83
N ILE A 68 5.62 5.33 1.99
CA ILE A 68 5.22 4.59 3.19
C ILE A 68 3.90 5.10 3.74
N ASN A 69 3.68 6.42 3.73
CA ASN A 69 2.39 6.99 4.08
C ASN A 69 1.28 6.46 3.17
N LYS A 70 1.52 6.36 1.85
CA LYS A 70 0.59 5.70 0.90
C LYS A 70 0.32 4.24 1.30
N LEU A 71 1.35 3.45 1.61
CA LEU A 71 1.19 2.04 2.03
C LEU A 71 0.43 1.91 3.35
N TYR A 72 0.68 2.79 4.32
CA TYR A 72 -0.04 2.85 5.58
C TYR A 72 -1.55 3.03 5.38
N TRP A 73 -1.95 3.96 4.50
CA TRP A 73 -3.36 4.18 4.21
C TRP A 73 -4.01 3.03 3.43
N ILE A 74 -3.25 2.35 2.55
CA ILE A 74 -3.71 1.12 1.88
C ILE A 74 -3.94 0.00 2.89
N TRP A 75 -3.00 -0.20 3.82
CA TRP A 75 -3.14 -1.18 4.90
C TRP A 75 -4.34 -0.86 5.79
N THR A 76 -4.51 0.42 6.16
CA THR A 76 -5.63 0.90 6.97
C THR A 76 -6.99 0.62 6.29
N ASP A 77 -7.11 0.85 4.98
CA ASP A 77 -8.31 0.50 4.20
C ASP A 77 -8.62 -1.01 4.27
N ASN A 78 -7.61 -1.85 4.03
CA ASN A 78 -7.77 -3.31 4.12
C ASN A 78 -8.17 -3.75 5.54
N PHE A 79 -7.65 -3.09 6.58
CA PHE A 79 -8.01 -3.37 7.96
C PHE A 79 -9.49 -3.06 8.22
N PHE A 80 -9.99 -1.89 7.81
CA PHE A 80 -11.40 -1.54 7.94
C PHE A 80 -12.32 -2.50 7.17
N ARG A 81 -11.91 -2.92 5.97
CA ARG A 81 -12.68 -3.87 5.16
C ARG A 81 -12.77 -5.24 5.82
N TYR A 82 -11.63 -5.77 6.27
CA TYR A 82 -11.58 -7.02 7.03
C TYR A 82 -12.50 -6.96 8.26
N LEU A 83 -12.39 -5.88 9.05
CA LEU A 83 -13.21 -5.69 10.24
C LEU A 83 -14.69 -5.66 9.90
N ARG A 84 -15.12 -4.91 8.89
CA ARG A 84 -16.53 -4.85 8.48
C ARG A 84 -17.12 -6.21 8.16
N ILE A 85 -16.40 -7.03 7.38
CA ILE A 85 -16.88 -8.35 6.98
C ILE A 85 -16.99 -9.27 8.19
N LYS A 86 -15.93 -9.34 9.01
CA LYS A 86 -15.91 -10.20 10.19
C LYS A 86 -16.93 -9.76 11.23
N THR A 87 -17.10 -8.46 11.45
CA THR A 87 -18.14 -7.90 12.32
C THR A 87 -19.53 -8.22 11.80
N TYR A 88 -19.79 -8.06 10.50
CA TYR A 88 -21.08 -8.43 9.92
C TYR A 88 -21.41 -9.90 10.18
N ILE A 89 -20.46 -10.82 9.97
CA ILE A 89 -20.66 -12.25 10.28
C ILE A 89 -20.94 -12.44 11.77
N TYR A 90 -20.19 -11.78 12.66
CA TYR A 90 -20.34 -11.92 14.11
C TYR A 90 -21.59 -11.22 14.64
N GLU A 91 -22.23 -10.31 13.92
CA GLU A 91 -23.47 -9.68 14.36
C GLU A 91 -24.72 -10.46 13.92
N ASN A 92 -24.61 -11.30 12.89
CA ASN A 92 -25.73 -12.07 12.35
C ASN A 92 -25.69 -13.50 12.87
N GLU A 93 -26.54 -13.81 13.86
CA GLU A 93 -26.60 -15.12 14.52
C GLU A 93 -26.77 -16.28 13.53
N GLU A 94 -27.73 -16.16 12.61
CA GLU A 94 -28.01 -17.19 11.61
C GLU A 94 -26.78 -17.53 10.75
N ILE A 95 -26.02 -16.51 10.34
CA ILE A 95 -24.80 -16.68 9.54
C ILE A 95 -23.70 -17.31 10.40
N TYR A 96 -23.50 -16.80 11.61
CA TYR A 96 -22.49 -17.29 12.53
C TYR A 96 -22.73 -18.75 12.93
N GLU A 97 -23.96 -19.10 13.34
CA GLU A 97 -24.35 -20.47 13.67
C GLU A 97 -24.24 -21.40 12.47
N SER A 98 -24.66 -20.96 11.28
CA SER A 98 -24.50 -21.74 10.05
C SER A 98 -23.03 -22.07 9.78
N ILE A 99 -22.14 -21.10 9.94
CA ILE A 99 -20.69 -21.30 9.79
C ILE A 99 -20.17 -22.25 10.87
N ASN A 100 -20.52 -22.01 12.14
CA ASN A 100 -20.04 -22.79 13.27
C ASN A 100 -20.49 -24.26 13.22
N ASN A 101 -21.77 -24.50 12.90
CA ASN A 101 -22.31 -25.85 12.73
C ASN A 101 -21.63 -26.60 11.58
N ASN A 102 -21.33 -25.92 10.48
CA ASN A 102 -20.57 -26.51 9.37
C ASN A 102 -19.13 -26.86 9.74
N ILE A 103 -18.47 -26.06 10.61
CA ILE A 103 -17.14 -26.38 11.15
C ILE A 103 -17.20 -27.66 12.00
N ILE A 104 -18.16 -27.74 12.91
CA ILE A 104 -18.32 -28.85 13.87
C ILE A 104 -18.64 -30.17 13.15
N ILE A 105 -19.53 -30.13 12.14
CA ILE A 105 -20.04 -31.35 11.49
C ILE A 105 -19.02 -31.94 10.51
N ASN A 106 -18.27 -31.11 9.77
CA ASN A 106 -17.58 -31.60 8.58
C ASN A 106 -16.10 -31.93 8.73
N ASN A 107 -15.39 -31.62 9.83
CA ASN A 107 -13.96 -31.93 10.14
C ASN A 107 -12.90 -31.75 9.01
N SER A 108 -13.31 -31.35 7.82
CA SER A 108 -12.56 -31.16 6.57
C SER A 108 -12.38 -29.68 6.27
N PHE A 109 -12.98 -28.82 7.09
CA PHE A 109 -12.91 -27.36 7.04
C PHE A 109 -12.06 -26.78 8.18
N ASN A 110 -10.94 -27.43 8.55
CA ASN A 110 -9.96 -26.86 9.48
C ASN A 110 -9.54 -25.43 9.07
N ASN A 111 -9.53 -25.15 7.76
CA ASN A 111 -9.25 -23.82 7.21
C ASN A 111 -10.24 -22.71 7.62
N ILE A 112 -11.49 -23.02 8.00
CA ILE A 112 -12.46 -21.99 8.40
C ILE A 112 -12.18 -21.50 9.82
N PHE A 113 -11.81 -22.39 10.75
CA PHE A 113 -11.44 -21.94 12.10
C PHE A 113 -10.23 -20.99 12.03
N ASP A 114 -9.22 -21.37 11.25
CA ASP A 114 -8.05 -20.53 10.98
C ASP A 114 -8.38 -19.23 10.26
N LEU A 115 -9.49 -19.17 9.51
CA LEU A 115 -9.95 -17.93 8.88
C LEU A 115 -10.37 -16.90 9.93
N PHE A 116 -11.09 -17.32 10.96
CA PHE A 116 -11.56 -16.43 12.02
C PHE A 116 -10.55 -16.22 13.14
N ASN A 117 -9.62 -17.14 13.34
CA ASN A 117 -8.55 -16.98 14.31
C ASN A 117 -7.50 -16.00 13.80
N ASP A 118 -7.31 -14.88 14.49
CA ASP A 118 -6.31 -13.88 14.14
C ASP A 118 -5.84 -13.13 15.38
N ASN A 119 -4.68 -12.49 15.26
CA ASN A 119 -4.08 -11.68 16.32
C ASN A 119 -4.25 -10.16 16.05
N PHE A 120 -5.12 -9.76 15.11
CA PHE A 120 -5.31 -8.34 14.77
C PHE A 120 -6.08 -7.61 15.87
N ILE A 121 -7.06 -8.28 16.48
CA ILE A 121 -7.78 -7.82 17.66
C ILE A 121 -7.76 -8.94 18.69
N GLN A 122 -7.27 -8.65 19.89
CA GLN A 122 -7.36 -9.58 21.02
C GLN A 122 -8.76 -9.51 21.64
N TYR A 123 -9.43 -10.66 21.77
CA TYR A 123 -10.73 -10.81 22.41
C TYR A 123 -10.87 -12.22 22.99
N LYS A 124 -11.68 -12.38 24.04
CA LYS A 124 -12.01 -13.68 24.62
C LYS A 124 -13.35 -14.22 24.15
N GLN A 125 -14.28 -13.31 23.82
CA GLN A 125 -15.65 -13.64 23.44
C GLN A 125 -16.08 -12.84 22.21
N ARG A 126 -17.09 -13.38 21.50
CA ARG A 126 -17.65 -12.78 20.28
C ARG A 126 -18.16 -11.35 20.51
N ASP A 127 -18.92 -11.10 21.58
CA ASP A 127 -19.47 -9.78 21.87
C ASP A 127 -18.38 -8.74 22.17
N GLU A 128 -17.29 -9.18 22.80
CA GLU A 128 -16.13 -8.34 23.05
C GLU A 128 -15.46 -7.93 21.73
N TYR A 129 -15.28 -8.88 20.81
CA TYR A 129 -14.79 -8.58 19.46
C TYR A 129 -15.70 -7.56 18.78
N THR A 130 -17.01 -7.82 18.72
CA THR A 130 -17.99 -6.96 18.04
C THR A 130 -17.92 -5.54 18.56
N ARG A 131 -17.93 -5.35 19.89
CA ARG A 131 -17.83 -4.02 20.52
C ARG A 131 -16.53 -3.30 20.16
N ARG A 132 -15.38 -3.99 20.23
CA ARG A 132 -14.06 -3.41 19.88
C ARG A 132 -13.99 -3.03 18.41
N ALA A 133 -14.47 -3.92 17.53
CA ALA A 133 -14.48 -3.69 16.09
C ALA A 133 -15.38 -2.50 15.73
N LEU A 134 -16.59 -2.40 16.29
CA LEU A 134 -17.49 -1.25 16.06
C LEU A 134 -16.87 0.08 16.51
N LEU A 135 -16.15 0.09 17.64
CA LEU A 135 -15.43 1.28 18.10
C LEU A 135 -14.35 1.71 17.11
N ILE A 136 -13.56 0.77 16.59
CA ILE A 136 -12.54 1.06 15.57
C ILE A 136 -13.20 1.57 14.29
N LEU A 137 -14.22 0.85 13.83
CA LEU A 137 -14.98 1.15 12.63
C LEU A 137 -15.66 2.53 12.68
N SER A 138 -16.07 3.01 13.86
CA SER A 138 -16.61 4.37 14.01
C SER A 138 -15.62 5.49 13.64
N ASN A 139 -14.32 5.20 13.61
CA ASN A 139 -13.29 6.15 13.16
C ASN A 139 -13.04 6.10 11.64
N GLU A 140 -13.63 5.15 10.92
CA GLU A 140 -13.45 5.04 9.46
C GLU A 140 -13.90 6.33 8.76
N GLN A 141 -15.02 6.90 9.18
CA GLN A 141 -15.59 8.11 8.57
C GLN A 141 -14.64 9.31 8.65
N SER A 142 -14.01 9.56 9.81
CA SER A 142 -13.07 10.67 9.99
C SER A 142 -11.76 10.47 9.22
N LEU A 143 -11.37 9.21 8.99
CA LEU A 143 -10.16 8.85 8.24
C LEU A 143 -10.38 8.73 6.72
N LYS A 144 -11.63 8.71 6.26
CA LYS A 144 -12.00 8.43 4.87
C LYS A 144 -11.35 9.38 3.86
N LYS A 145 -11.22 10.66 4.21
CA LYS A 145 -10.55 11.66 3.36
C LYS A 145 -9.07 11.32 3.13
N PHE A 146 -8.37 10.88 4.17
CA PHE A 146 -6.96 10.49 4.08
C PHE A 146 -6.79 9.20 3.27
N ILE A 147 -7.65 8.21 3.53
CA ILE A 147 -7.66 6.94 2.79
C ILE A 147 -7.89 7.20 1.29
N ARG A 148 -8.91 8.00 0.94
CA ARG A 148 -9.27 8.30 -0.46
C ARG A 148 -8.20 9.05 -1.25
N LYS A 149 -7.24 9.71 -0.58
CA LYS A 149 -6.07 10.32 -1.25
C LYS A 149 -5.15 9.25 -1.86
N HIS A 150 -5.14 8.05 -1.29
CA HIS A 150 -4.19 6.99 -1.61
C HIS A 150 -4.85 5.72 -2.18
N VAL A 151 -6.14 5.52 -1.91
CA VAL A 151 -6.92 4.35 -2.33
C VAL A 151 -8.02 4.77 -3.31
N PRO A 152 -8.15 4.10 -4.47
CA PRO A 152 -9.21 4.38 -5.43
C PRO A 152 -10.61 4.21 -4.83
N LYS A 153 -11.53 5.11 -5.18
CA LYS A 153 -12.95 4.98 -4.80
C LYS A 153 -13.56 3.74 -5.46
N ARG A 154 -14.14 2.84 -4.68
CA ARG A 154 -14.84 1.64 -5.17
C ARG A 154 -16.35 1.88 -5.28
N LYS A 155 -17.05 0.94 -5.91
CA LYS A 155 -18.52 0.90 -5.91
C LYS A 155 -19.02 0.23 -4.64
N ILE A 156 -20.23 0.57 -4.21
CA ILE A 156 -20.81 -0.02 -3.00
C ILE A 156 -21.63 -1.27 -3.34
N LYS A 157 -21.47 -2.32 -2.54
CA LYS A 157 -22.35 -3.48 -2.49
C LYS A 157 -22.76 -3.78 -1.05
N PHE A 158 -23.72 -4.69 -0.92
CA PHE A 158 -24.31 -5.04 0.37
C PHE A 158 -24.07 -6.51 0.71
N PHE A 159 -23.80 -6.79 1.97
CA PHE A 159 -23.59 -8.16 2.44
C PHE A 159 -24.82 -9.05 2.27
N GLN A 160 -26.02 -8.48 2.41
CA GLN A 160 -27.31 -9.17 2.19
C GLN A 160 -27.45 -9.77 0.78
N LYS A 161 -26.67 -9.28 -0.19
CA LYS A 161 -26.69 -9.78 -1.58
C LYS A 161 -25.74 -10.97 -1.78
N LEU A 162 -25.03 -11.40 -0.75
CA LEU A 162 -24.05 -12.47 -0.80
C LEU A 162 -24.57 -13.73 -0.09
N SER A 163 -24.23 -14.91 -0.63
CA SER A 163 -24.37 -16.17 0.10
C SER A 163 -23.27 -16.31 1.16
N THR A 164 -23.49 -17.18 2.16
CA THR A 164 -22.49 -17.49 3.21
C THR A 164 -21.14 -17.91 2.61
N GLU A 165 -21.13 -18.73 1.57
CA GLU A 165 -19.89 -19.12 0.87
C GLU A 165 -19.14 -17.93 0.26
N LYS A 166 -19.87 -16.99 -0.35
CA LYS A 166 -19.27 -15.77 -0.92
C LYS A 166 -18.75 -14.84 0.18
N LEU A 167 -19.44 -14.76 1.32
CA LEU A 167 -18.99 -14.02 2.50
C LEU A 167 -17.70 -14.61 3.07
N LEU A 168 -17.60 -15.93 3.20
CA LEU A 168 -16.40 -16.61 3.67
C LEU A 168 -15.22 -16.42 2.70
N LYS A 169 -15.46 -16.53 1.40
CA LYS A 169 -14.44 -16.26 0.38
C LYS A 169 -13.96 -14.80 0.44
N LEU A 170 -14.90 -13.86 0.58
CA LEU A 170 -14.58 -12.45 0.73
C LEU A 170 -13.74 -12.21 1.99
N LEU A 171 -14.12 -12.78 3.13
CA LEU A 171 -13.36 -12.70 4.38
C LEU A 171 -11.93 -13.26 4.21
N SER A 172 -11.78 -14.38 3.50
CA SER A 172 -10.49 -15.00 3.22
C SER A 172 -9.59 -14.14 2.33
N ASP A 173 -10.14 -13.63 1.22
CA ASP A 173 -9.42 -12.72 0.32
C ASP A 173 -8.97 -11.45 1.07
N GLU A 174 -9.82 -10.91 1.95
CA GLU A 174 -9.56 -9.68 2.70
C GLU A 174 -8.58 -9.87 3.85
N LYS A 175 -8.65 -11.01 4.54
CA LYS A 175 -7.64 -11.41 5.53
C LYS A 175 -6.26 -11.49 4.89
N LYS A 176 -6.17 -12.15 3.73
CA LYS A 176 -4.91 -12.27 2.98
C LYS A 176 -4.40 -10.89 2.53
N ASN A 177 -5.28 -10.03 2.02
CA ASN A 177 -4.93 -8.67 1.66
C ASN A 177 -4.44 -7.84 2.85
N LEU A 178 -5.09 -7.97 4.00
CA LEU A 178 -4.69 -7.30 5.23
C LEU A 178 -3.25 -7.71 5.63
N ILE A 179 -2.98 -9.01 5.70
CA ILE A 179 -1.65 -9.56 6.01
C ILE A 179 -0.61 -9.04 5.00
N ASN A 180 -0.84 -9.26 3.71
CA ASN A 180 0.12 -8.89 2.67
C ASN A 180 0.36 -7.37 2.62
N SER A 181 -0.68 -6.56 2.81
CA SER A 181 -0.52 -5.09 2.86
C SER A 181 0.27 -4.63 4.08
N TYR A 182 0.11 -5.30 5.22
CA TYR A 182 0.88 -5.01 6.43
C TYR A 182 2.35 -5.43 6.28
N GLU A 183 2.62 -6.63 5.79
CA GLU A 183 3.97 -7.13 5.53
C GLU A 183 4.69 -6.22 4.53
N LYS A 184 4.00 -5.83 3.46
CA LYS A 184 4.51 -4.85 2.51
C LYS A 184 4.79 -3.50 3.18
N TYR A 185 3.86 -2.97 3.96
CA TYR A 185 4.09 -1.73 4.71
C TYR A 185 5.34 -1.82 5.57
N LYS A 186 5.49 -2.91 6.35
CA LYS A 186 6.65 -3.13 7.22
C LYS A 186 7.96 -3.26 6.47
N MET A 187 7.98 -4.01 5.38
CA MET A 187 9.15 -4.13 4.51
C MET A 187 9.64 -2.75 4.01
N PHE A 188 8.71 -1.88 3.57
CA PHE A 188 9.08 -0.54 3.11
C PHE A 188 9.38 0.44 4.24
N ASP A 189 8.83 0.24 5.44
CA ASP A 189 9.18 0.98 6.67
C ASP A 189 10.65 0.75 7.03
N GLU A 190 11.13 -0.50 6.94
CA GLU A 190 12.55 -0.84 7.14
C GLU A 190 13.46 -0.20 6.08
N PHE A 191 13.02 -0.18 4.81
CA PHE A 191 13.75 0.49 3.74
C PHE A 191 13.82 2.00 3.91
N ARG A 192 12.82 2.62 4.52
CA ARG A 192 12.89 4.03 4.93
C ARG A 192 14.04 4.28 5.86
N ASP A 193 14.20 3.41 6.85
CA ASP A 193 15.15 3.59 7.92
C ASP A 193 16.58 3.44 7.38
N VAL A 194 16.77 2.55 6.40
CA VAL A 194 17.99 2.51 5.57
C VAL A 194 18.22 3.83 4.84
N ALA A 195 17.21 4.35 4.12
CA ALA A 195 17.34 5.61 3.38
C ALA A 195 17.66 6.80 4.31
N ASN A 196 17.00 6.88 5.47
CA ASN A 196 17.24 7.89 6.50
C ASN A 196 18.65 7.78 7.08
N SER A 197 19.11 6.56 7.35
CA SER A 197 20.46 6.31 7.85
C SER A 197 21.52 6.75 6.84
N LYS A 198 21.35 6.42 5.55
CA LYS A 198 22.23 6.87 4.47
C LYS A 198 22.27 8.39 4.36
N TYR A 199 21.12 9.05 4.40
CA TYR A 199 21.04 10.51 4.35
C TYR A 199 21.76 11.17 5.53
N TYR A 200 21.53 10.67 6.75
CA TYR A 200 22.16 11.19 7.96
C TYR A 200 23.70 11.10 7.89
N TYR A 201 24.23 9.93 7.51
CA TYR A 201 25.67 9.75 7.37
C TYR A 201 26.28 10.62 6.27
N GLN A 202 25.59 10.77 5.13
CA GLN A 202 26.05 11.66 4.07
C GLN A 202 26.09 13.12 4.53
N LYS A 203 25.08 13.56 5.28
CA LYS A 203 25.03 14.92 5.82
C LYS A 203 26.16 15.19 6.80
N GLU A 204 26.40 14.30 7.76
CA GLU A 204 27.49 14.40 8.74
C GLU A 204 28.88 14.47 8.06
N LEU A 205 29.08 13.71 6.99
CA LEU A 205 30.31 13.76 6.18
C LEU A 205 30.48 15.08 5.41
N LEU A 206 29.39 15.70 4.96
CA LEU A 206 29.44 16.99 4.27
C LEU A 206 29.70 18.13 5.25
N ASP A 207 29.05 18.08 6.42
CA ASP A 207 29.20 19.08 7.49
C ASP A 207 30.64 19.08 8.02
N SER A 208 31.21 17.90 8.33
CA SER A 208 32.62 17.76 8.75
C SER A 208 33.63 18.23 7.68
N LYS A 209 33.35 18.00 6.39
CA LYS A 209 34.17 18.55 5.29
C LYS A 209 34.05 20.06 5.14
N SER A 210 32.93 20.64 5.54
CA SER A 210 32.71 22.09 5.49
C SER A 210 33.42 22.81 6.64
N GLU A 211 33.45 22.22 7.83
CA GLU A 211 34.20 22.72 8.99
C GLU A 211 35.71 22.81 8.71
N ILE A 212 36.27 21.78 8.04
CA ILE A 212 37.69 21.75 7.64
C ILE A 212 38.03 22.88 6.64
N LYS A 213 37.08 23.31 5.80
CA LYS A 213 37.32 24.35 4.78
C LYS A 213 37.24 25.77 5.31
N THR A 214 36.61 26.00 6.45
CA THR A 214 36.49 27.34 7.06
C THR A 214 37.72 27.78 7.84
N GLU A 215 38.62 26.88 8.20
CA GLU A 215 39.87 27.20 8.93
C GLU A 215 41.06 27.50 8.01
N ASP A 216 40.97 27.19 6.72
CA ASP A 216 42.05 27.38 5.72
C ASP A 216 42.04 28.75 5.00
N ASN A 217 41.36 29.76 5.56
CA ASN A 217 41.55 31.15 5.12
C ASN A 217 42.84 31.73 5.71
N ILE A 218 43.93 31.44 5.01
CA ILE A 218 45.28 32.00 5.18
C ILE A 218 45.22 33.54 5.22
N TYR A 219 45.60 34.12 6.37
CA TYR A 219 46.25 35.44 6.38
C TYR A 219 47.69 35.25 5.86
N PRO A 220 48.14 35.98 4.83
CA PRO A 220 49.54 35.94 4.46
C PRO A 220 50.27 36.94 5.35
N ASP A 221 51.11 36.47 6.26
CA ASP A 221 52.18 37.33 6.75
C ASP A 221 53.56 36.69 6.66
N LYS A 222 54.46 37.53 6.16
CA LYS A 222 55.75 37.19 5.58
C LYS A 222 56.83 36.93 6.63
N LYS A 223 57.73 36.00 6.26
CA LYS A 223 59.19 35.91 6.55
C LYS A 223 59.64 35.34 7.91
N ASN A 224 60.19 34.12 7.89
CA ASN A 224 61.63 33.84 7.73
C ASN A 224 61.92 32.32 7.76
N ASN A 225 62.66 31.83 6.76
CA ASN A 225 63.30 30.49 6.70
C ASN A 225 64.78 30.62 7.16
N PRO A 226 65.57 29.55 7.46
CA PRO A 226 65.46 28.19 6.88
C PRO A 226 65.90 26.96 7.74
N LYS A 227 65.66 25.76 7.17
CA LYS A 227 66.21 24.39 7.44
C LYS A 227 65.54 23.65 8.62
N ASP A 228 64.92 22.47 8.43
CA ASP A 228 65.52 21.26 7.85
C ASP A 228 64.65 20.48 6.86
N ASN A 229 65.35 19.87 5.91
CA ASN A 229 64.90 18.83 4.98
C ASN A 229 64.51 17.55 5.72
N ASN A 230 63.34 16.97 5.42
CA ASN A 230 63.34 15.69 4.70
C ASN A 230 61.96 15.31 4.16
N ASN A 231 61.90 15.26 2.82
CA ASN A 231 61.10 14.40 1.95
C ASN A 231 59.66 14.02 2.33
N ASN A 232 58.75 14.71 1.64
CA ASN A 232 57.66 14.15 0.83
C ASN A 232 57.72 12.62 0.64
N ASN A 233 56.67 11.95 1.11
CA ASN A 233 55.86 11.16 0.20
C ASN A 233 54.38 11.33 0.58
N ASN A 234 53.77 12.32 -0.06
CA ASN A 234 52.33 12.38 -0.27
C ASN A 234 51.89 11.09 -0.95
N ASN A 235 51.23 10.22 -0.20
CA ASN A 235 50.12 9.45 -0.71
C ASN A 235 49.04 9.45 0.36
N ASN A 236 48.28 10.55 0.37
CA ASN A 236 46.92 10.56 0.88
C ASN A 236 46.07 9.64 -0.01
N ASN A 237 46.31 8.33 0.04
CA ASN A 237 45.25 7.38 -0.21
C ASN A 237 44.42 7.35 1.07
N ILE A 238 43.59 8.38 1.24
CA ILE A 238 42.34 8.22 1.97
C ILE A 238 41.57 7.19 1.16
N ASN A 239 41.79 5.92 1.49
CA ASN A 239 40.93 4.84 1.07
C ASN A 239 39.57 5.20 1.69
N ASN A 240 38.74 5.91 0.93
CA ASN A 240 37.31 5.99 1.13
C ASN A 240 36.76 4.59 0.86
N ASN A 241 37.11 3.62 1.73
CA ASN A 241 36.29 2.45 1.91
C ASN A 241 35.03 2.99 2.57
N TYR A 242 34.07 3.35 1.72
CA TYR A 242 32.68 3.57 2.10
C TYR A 242 32.35 2.48 3.10
N LEU A 243 32.12 2.86 4.35
CA LEU A 243 31.59 1.95 5.35
C LEU A 243 30.17 1.63 4.88
N VAL A 244 30.06 0.63 4.02
CA VAL A 244 28.81 0.04 3.53
C VAL A 244 28.15 -0.62 4.75
N LYS A 245 27.53 0.19 5.60
CA LYS A 245 26.78 -0.30 6.75
C LYS A 245 25.33 -0.50 6.33
N ASN A 246 25.00 -1.78 6.19
CA ASN A 246 23.66 -2.37 6.04
C ASN A 246 22.94 -1.99 4.75
N VAL A 247 23.42 -2.53 3.62
CA VAL A 247 22.62 -2.59 2.39
C VAL A 247 21.65 -3.76 2.53
N LEU A 248 20.41 -3.49 2.92
CA LEU A 248 19.32 -4.40 2.64
C LEU A 248 19.14 -4.46 1.12
N THR A 249 18.82 -5.63 0.56
CA THR A 249 18.54 -5.77 -0.86
C THR A 249 17.04 -5.90 -1.09
N LEU A 250 16.47 -4.97 -1.86
CA LEU A 250 15.12 -5.08 -2.40
C LEU A 250 15.13 -5.89 -3.70
N ASP A 251 14.40 -7.00 -3.70
CA ASP A 251 13.97 -7.74 -4.89
C ASP A 251 12.45 -7.59 -5.02
N ILE A 252 12.00 -7.10 -6.18
CA ILE A 252 10.60 -6.84 -6.50
C ILE A 252 9.77 -8.13 -6.40
N ASN A 253 10.36 -9.29 -6.68
CA ASN A 253 9.66 -10.58 -6.61
C ASN A 253 9.29 -10.99 -5.18
N ASN A 254 9.95 -10.41 -4.17
CA ASN A 254 9.70 -10.71 -2.76
C ASN A 254 8.62 -9.79 -2.16
N ILE A 255 8.07 -8.85 -2.93
CA ILE A 255 7.07 -7.91 -2.43
C ILE A 255 5.72 -8.63 -2.28
N PRO A 256 5.10 -8.61 -1.07
CA PRO A 256 3.80 -9.19 -0.87
C PRO A 256 2.73 -8.57 -1.78
N VAL A 257 1.98 -9.41 -2.48
CA VAL A 257 0.97 -8.98 -3.47
C VAL A 257 -0.41 -8.89 -2.83
N THR A 258 -1.08 -7.76 -3.00
CA THR A 258 -2.49 -7.59 -2.64
C THR A 258 -3.38 -7.76 -3.88
N LYS A 259 -4.51 -8.43 -3.70
CA LYS A 259 -5.51 -8.60 -4.75
C LYS A 259 -6.44 -7.39 -4.78
N GLU A 260 -6.63 -6.82 -5.97
CA GLU A 260 -7.59 -5.74 -6.14
C GLU A 260 -9.03 -6.23 -5.93
N LEU A 261 -9.80 -5.44 -5.21
CA LEU A 261 -11.22 -5.68 -4.97
C LEU A 261 -11.97 -4.44 -5.44
N TYR A 262 -13.06 -4.67 -6.19
CA TYR A 262 -13.78 -3.63 -6.93
C TYR A 262 -14.93 -2.99 -6.15
N PHE A 263 -15.27 -3.56 -4.99
CA PHE A 263 -16.44 -3.17 -4.22
C PHE A 263 -16.09 -2.99 -2.75
N ASP A 264 -16.64 -1.94 -2.16
CA ASP A 264 -16.75 -1.82 -0.71
C ASP A 264 -18.10 -2.41 -0.29
N TYR A 265 -18.06 -3.31 0.70
CA TYR A 265 -19.25 -4.00 1.19
C TYR A 265 -19.71 -3.45 2.52
N TYR A 266 -21.02 -3.25 2.64
CA TYR A 266 -21.65 -2.71 3.84
C TYR A 266 -22.92 -3.47 4.19
N ASP A 267 -23.35 -3.33 5.45
CA ASP A 267 -24.60 -3.91 5.95
C ASP A 267 -25.75 -2.92 5.75
N ASN A 268 -26.67 -3.16 4.80
CA ASN A 268 -27.79 -2.24 4.49
C ASN A 268 -28.67 -1.86 5.69
N ASN A 269 -28.70 -2.69 6.72
CA ASN A 269 -29.59 -2.51 7.87
C ASN A 269 -29.02 -1.55 8.93
N LYS A 270 -27.75 -1.14 8.80
CA LYS A 270 -27.03 -0.30 9.80
C LYS A 270 -26.52 1.03 9.26
N TRP A 271 -27.15 1.57 8.21
CA TRP A 271 -26.56 2.58 7.33
C TRP A 271 -26.37 4.01 7.84
N ASN A 272 -26.67 4.44 9.08
CA ASN A 272 -26.69 5.91 9.30
C ASN A 272 -25.70 6.49 10.31
N LYS A 273 -24.90 5.71 11.06
CA LYS A 273 -24.10 6.30 12.15
C LYS A 273 -22.58 6.08 12.13
N TYR A 274 -22.07 5.09 11.41
CA TYR A 274 -20.67 4.66 11.60
C TYR A 274 -19.84 4.50 10.31
N PHE A 275 -20.44 4.59 9.13
CA PHE A 275 -19.82 4.07 7.91
C PHE A 275 -19.97 4.94 6.65
N TYR A 276 -20.96 5.85 6.64
CA TYR A 276 -21.25 6.74 5.52
C TYR A 276 -20.56 8.06 5.72
N SER A 277 -19.82 8.48 4.69
CA SER A 277 -19.57 9.91 4.53
C SER A 277 -20.66 10.47 3.62
N ASP A 278 -21.01 11.74 3.79
CA ASP A 278 -21.98 12.43 2.93
C ASP A 278 -21.65 12.27 1.44
N GLU A 279 -20.35 12.16 1.09
CA GLU A 279 -19.88 11.90 -0.28
C GLU A 279 -20.26 10.51 -0.88
N ASP A 280 -20.77 9.57 -0.08
CA ASP A 280 -21.20 8.24 -0.55
C ASP A 280 -22.69 8.21 -0.95
N GLU A 281 -23.50 9.15 -0.45
CA GLU A 281 -24.94 9.24 -0.76
C GLU A 281 -25.19 9.58 -2.23
N ASP A 282 -24.33 10.40 -2.84
CA ASP A 282 -24.42 10.79 -4.26
C ASP A 282 -24.37 9.59 -5.24
N LYS A 283 -23.90 8.42 -4.79
CA LYS A 283 -23.85 7.18 -5.59
C LYS A 283 -25.00 6.19 -5.33
N LEU A 284 -25.84 6.42 -4.32
CA LEU A 284 -27.02 5.59 -4.08
C LEU A 284 -28.21 5.99 -4.95
N ILE A 285 -28.18 7.21 -5.49
CA ILE A 285 -29.28 7.82 -6.26
C ILE A 285 -29.05 7.68 -7.79
N THR A 286 -27.97 7.02 -8.23
CA THR A 286 -27.70 6.69 -9.65
C THR A 286 -27.56 5.20 -9.89
#